data_AF-A0A7X6NZ28-F1
#
_entry.id   AF-A0A7X6NZ28-F1
#
_cell.length_a   1.000
_cell.length_b   1.000
_cell.length_c   1.000
_cell.angle_alpha   90.00
_cell.angle_beta   90.00
_cell.angle_gamma   90.00
#
_symmetry.space_group_name_H-M   'P 1'
#
loop_
_entity.id
_entity.type
_entity.pdbx_description
1 polymer ?
#
loop_
_entity_poly.entity_id
_entity_poly.type
_entity_poly.pdbx_seq_one_letter_code
_entity_poly.pdbx_strand_id
1 'polypeptide(L)'
;MSRTLGDHSSAERHLGARTAWLRAAVLGANDGLISTASLIIGVAAASSSRSAILIAGVAGLTAGALSMAAGEYVSVSSQRDTEAADLERERFELATAPEAEFQELVSIYEDRGLSRALALQV
;
A
#
# COMPACT_ATOMS: atom_id res chain seq x y z
N MET A 1 -4.96 -44.27 15.26
CA MET A 1 -5.79 -43.70 14.17
C MET A 1 -5.52 -42.20 14.11
N SER A 2 -4.72 -41.80 13.12
CA SER A 2 -4.25 -40.43 12.91
C SER A 2 -5.42 -39.52 12.50
N ARG A 3 -5.62 -38.41 13.22
CA ARG A 3 -6.51 -37.33 12.80
C ARG A 3 -5.76 -36.49 11.77
N THR A 4 -6.18 -36.57 10.51
CA THR A 4 -5.79 -35.64 9.46
C THR A 4 -6.35 -34.25 9.81
N LEU A 5 -5.47 -33.36 10.25
CA LEU A 5 -5.72 -31.91 10.27
C LEU A 5 -6.03 -31.48 8.83
N GLY A 6 -7.26 -31.02 8.63
CA GLY A 6 -7.67 -30.39 7.39
C GLY A 6 -6.81 -29.16 7.16
N ASP A 7 -6.16 -29.14 6.00
CA ASP A 7 -5.54 -27.98 5.40
C ASP A 7 -6.60 -26.89 5.23
N HIS A 8 -6.70 -25.98 6.19
CA HIS A 8 -7.45 -24.73 6.03
C HIS A 8 -6.63 -23.76 5.18
N SER A 9 -6.59 -24.10 3.90
CA SER A 9 -6.87 -23.18 2.79
C SER A 9 -6.17 -21.82 2.86
N SER A 10 -4.98 -21.83 2.29
CA SER A 10 -4.34 -20.82 1.45
C SER A 10 -5.28 -20.00 0.52
N ALA A 11 -6.27 -19.28 1.08
CA ALA A 11 -7.25 -18.50 0.32
C ALA A 11 -7.73 -17.18 0.96
N GLU A 12 -7.17 -16.71 2.08
CA GLU A 12 -7.34 -15.30 2.46
C GLU A 12 -6.40 -14.41 1.64
N ARG A 13 -6.69 -14.29 0.35
CA ARG A 13 -6.12 -13.21 -0.48
C ARG A 13 -6.80 -11.89 -0.10
N HIS A 14 -6.37 -11.36 1.04
CA HIS A 14 -6.28 -9.97 1.45
C HIS A 14 -7.21 -9.00 0.68
N LEU A 15 -8.37 -8.72 1.25
CA LEU A 15 -9.26 -7.63 0.85
C LEU A 15 -8.50 -6.28 0.76
N GLY A 16 -7.47 -6.09 1.59
CA GLY A 16 -6.62 -4.90 1.59
C GLY A 16 -5.87 -4.66 0.27
N ALA A 17 -5.21 -5.69 -0.28
CA ALA A 17 -4.46 -5.57 -1.53
C ALA A 17 -5.38 -5.25 -2.73
N ARG A 18 -6.58 -5.85 -2.75
CA ARG A 18 -7.60 -5.54 -3.76
C ARG A 18 -8.07 -4.09 -3.68
N THR A 19 -8.25 -3.58 -2.46
CA THR A 19 -8.70 -2.21 -2.22
C THR A 19 -7.61 -1.19 -2.61
N ALA A 20 -6.35 -1.48 -2.31
CA ALA A 20 -5.22 -0.64 -2.69
C ALA A 20 -5.04 -0.55 -4.22
N TRP A 21 -5.12 -1.69 -4.92
CA TRP A 21 -5.06 -1.70 -6.38
C TRP A 21 -6.24 -0.95 -7.01
N LEU A 22 -7.46 -1.17 -6.50
CA LEU A 22 -8.65 -0.49 -7.02
C LEU A 22 -8.55 1.03 -6.81
N ARG A 23 -8.08 1.47 -5.65
CA ARG A 23 -7.82 2.89 -5.36
C ARG A 23 -6.82 3.48 -6.35
N ALA A 24 -5.68 2.83 -6.56
CA ALA A 24 -4.66 3.29 -7.51
C ALA A 24 -5.20 3.33 -8.94
N ALA A 25 -5.99 2.33 -9.35
CA ALA A 25 -6.59 2.27 -10.68
C ALA A 25 -7.63 3.38 -10.90
N VAL A 26 -8.52 3.63 -9.93
CA VAL A 26 -9.56 4.67 -10.03
C VAL A 26 -8.95 6.07 -10.03
N LEU A 27 -8.01 6.35 -9.12
CA LEU A 27 -7.32 7.65 -9.10
C LEU A 27 -6.51 7.86 -10.38
N GLY A 28 -5.77 6.84 -10.83
CA GLY A 28 -5.01 6.93 -12.07
C GLY A 28 -5.87 7.14 -13.31
N ALA A 29 -7.04 6.48 -13.39
CA ALA A 29 -7.99 6.70 -14.48
C ALA A 29 -8.57 8.12 -14.47
N ASN A 30 -8.98 8.60 -13.29
CA ASN A 30 -9.54 9.94 -13.13
C ASN A 30 -8.51 11.02 -13.49
N ASP A 31 -7.31 10.93 -12.92
CA ASP A 31 -6.24 11.88 -13.17
C ASP A 31 -5.78 11.81 -14.63
N GLY A 32 -5.64 10.61 -15.19
CA GLY A 32 -5.27 10.41 -16.59
C GLY A 32 -6.26 11.03 -17.57
N LEU A 33 -7.57 10.88 -17.34
CA LEU A 33 -8.61 11.49 -18.18
C LEU A 33 -8.57 13.02 -18.10
N ILE A 34 -8.59 13.58 -16.89
CA ILE A 34 -8.65 15.03 -16.69
C ILE A 34 -7.37 15.70 -17.20
N SER A 35 -6.20 15.16 -16.85
CA SER A 35 -4.91 15.74 -17.27
C SER A 35 -4.70 15.67 -18.78
N THR A 36 -4.99 14.52 -19.41
CA THR A 36 -4.82 14.36 -20.86
C THR A 36 -5.80 15.23 -21.63
N ALA A 37 -7.06 15.29 -21.21
CA ALA A 37 -8.06 16.16 -21.84
C ALA A 37 -7.68 17.64 -21.72
N SER A 38 -7.27 18.07 -20.53
CA SER A 38 -6.84 19.46 -20.27
C SER A 38 -5.60 19.82 -21.10
N LEU A 39 -4.62 18.91 -21.21
CA LEU A 39 -3.44 19.08 -22.04
C LEU A 39 -3.81 19.23 -23.52
N ILE A 40 -4.65 18.33 -24.04
CA ILE A 40 -5.11 18.36 -25.43
C ILE A 40 -5.86 19.67 -25.73
N ILE A 41 -6.76 20.10 -24.85
CA ILE A 41 -7.49 21.36 -24.99
C ILE A 41 -6.52 22.55 -24.99
N GLY A 42 -5.56 22.59 -24.07
CA GLY A 42 -4.55 23.65 -23.99
C GLY A 42 -3.69 23.74 -25.26
N VAL A 43 -3.22 22.61 -25.77
CA VAL A 43 -2.43 22.56 -27.02
C VAL A 43 -3.28 22.95 -28.22
N ALA A 44 -4.53 22.49 -28.29
CA ALA A 44 -5.46 22.83 -29.37
C ALA A 44 -5.84 24.32 -29.37
N ALA A 45 -5.88 24.97 -28.20
CA ALA A 45 -6.09 26.41 -28.10
C ALA A 45 -4.89 27.22 -28.62
N ALA A 46 -3.67 26.68 -28.49
CA ALA A 46 -2.44 27.33 -28.91
C ALA A 46 -1.97 26.95 -30.34
N SER A 47 -2.49 25.85 -30.91
CA SER A 47 -2.04 25.31 -32.19
C SER A 47 -3.19 24.68 -32.97
N SER A 48 -3.26 24.98 -34.28
CA SER A 48 -4.19 24.34 -35.21
C SER A 48 -3.65 23.02 -35.79
N SER A 49 -2.42 22.63 -35.45
CA SER A 49 -1.79 21.42 -35.98
C SER A 49 -2.33 20.16 -35.31
N ARG A 50 -3.05 19.34 -36.09
CA ARG A 50 -3.58 18.04 -35.63
C ARG A 50 -2.49 17.09 -35.17
N SER A 51 -1.35 17.06 -35.85
CA SER A 51 -0.22 16.21 -35.47
C SER A 51 0.37 16.64 -34.13
N ALA A 52 0.50 17.95 -33.88
CA ALA A 52 0.97 18.47 -32.60
C ALA A 52 0.05 18.07 -31.44
N ILE A 53 -1.28 18.19 -31.64
CA ILE A 53 -2.28 17.81 -30.65
C ILE A 53 -2.20 16.31 -30.33
N LEU A 54 -2.12 15.45 -31.35
CA LEU A 54 -2.03 14.00 -31.18
C LEU A 54 -0.74 13.57 -30.47
N ILE A 55 0.40 14.14 -30.88
CA ILE A 55 1.69 13.86 -30.24
C ILE A 55 1.65 14.29 -28.77
N ALA A 56 1.13 15.48 -28.46
CA ALA A 56 1.02 15.96 -27.08
C ALA A 56 0.11 15.06 -26.23
N GLY A 57 -1.05 14.63 -26.77
CA GLY A 57 -1.96 13.73 -26.07
C GLY A 57 -1.34 12.37 -25.76
N VAL A 58 -0.69 11.73 -26.75
CA VAL A 58 -0.04 10.42 -26.55
C VAL A 58 1.16 10.54 -25.60
N ALA A 59 1.98 11.58 -25.77
CA ALA A 59 3.13 11.82 -24.89
C ALA A 59 2.68 12.08 -23.45
N GLY A 60 1.68 12.94 -23.25
CA GLY A 60 1.14 13.26 -21.93
C GLY A 60 0.51 12.05 -21.23
N LEU A 61 -0.29 11.27 -21.95
CA LEU A 61 -0.89 10.05 -21.42
C LEU A 61 0.18 9.01 -21.02
N THR A 62 1.17 8.81 -21.90
CA THR A 62 2.24 7.83 -21.63
C THR A 62 3.11 8.28 -20.47
N ALA A 63 3.51 9.55 -20.44
CA ALA A 63 4.31 10.12 -19.34
C ALA A 63 3.54 10.08 -18.01
N GLY A 64 2.26 10.44 -18.02
CA GLY A 64 1.39 10.38 -16.83
C GLY A 64 1.23 8.95 -16.30
N ALA A 65 0.92 7.99 -17.17
CA ALA A 65 0.77 6.59 -16.80
C ALA A 65 2.07 6.00 -16.21
N LEU A 66 3.21 6.25 -16.84
CA LEU A 66 4.52 5.80 -16.35
C LEU A 66 4.87 6.44 -15.00
N SER A 67 4.61 7.75 -14.84
CA SER A 67 4.87 8.47 -13.60
C SER A 67 4.03 7.93 -12.45
N MET A 68 2.73 7.68 -12.67
CA MET A 68 1.85 7.10 -11.65
C MET A 68 2.25 5.67 -11.29
N ALA A 69 2.58 4.85 -12.29
CA ALA A 69 3.02 3.48 -12.05
C ALA A 69 4.33 3.43 -11.25
N ALA A 70 5.31 4.25 -11.62
CA ALA A 70 6.56 4.36 -10.89
C ALA A 70 6.35 4.88 -9.46
N GLY A 71 5.49 5.90 -9.29
CA GLY A 71 5.16 6.45 -7.98
C GLY A 71 4.51 5.43 -7.03
N GLU A 72 3.53 4.66 -7.51
CA GLU A 72 2.90 3.61 -6.71
C GLU A 72 3.87 2.46 -6.41
N TYR A 73 4.71 2.06 -7.37
CA TYR A 73 5.75 1.04 -7.13
C TYR A 73 6.70 1.46 -6.00
N VAL A 74 7.25 2.68 -6.08
CA VAL A 74 8.15 3.23 -5.06
C VAL A 74 7.44 3.31 -3.71
N SER A 75 6.19 3.77 -3.68
CA SER A 75 5.41 3.86 -2.45
C SER A 75 5.20 2.50 -1.77
N VAL A 76 4.81 1.48 -2.54
CA VAL A 76 4.60 0.12 -2.01
C VAL A 76 5.93 -0.52 -1.60
N SER A 77 7.02 -0.32 -2.36
CA SER A 77 8.33 -0.83 -1.97
C SER A 77 8.82 -0.19 -0.67
N SER A 78 8.68 1.14 -0.52
CA SER A 78 9.10 1.82 0.70
C SER A 78 8.31 1.37 1.93
N GLN A 79 7.00 1.15 1.81
CA GLN A 79 6.19 0.60 2.90
C GLN A 79 6.69 -0.79 3.32
N ARG A 80 6.96 -1.67 2.34
CA ARG A 80 7.50 -3.01 2.61
C ARG A 80 8.86 -2.97 3.27
N ASP A 81 9.72 -2.04 2.86
CA ASP A 81 11.04 -1.88 3.47
C ASP A 81 10.94 -1.37 4.92
N THR A 82 10.02 -0.44 5.20
CA THR A 82 9.72 0.00 6.57
C THR A 82 9.19 -1.14 7.44
N GLU A 83 8.20 -1.90 6.95
CA GLU A 83 7.67 -3.06 7.67
C GLU A 83 8.75 -4.11 7.96
N ALA A 84 9.63 -4.38 6.99
CA ALA A 84 10.74 -5.30 7.18
C ALA A 84 11.74 -4.81 8.23
N ALA A 85 12.03 -3.50 8.25
CA ALA A 85 12.91 -2.89 9.25
C ALA A 85 12.29 -2.94 10.66
N ASP A 86 10.99 -2.66 10.78
CA ASP A 86 10.28 -2.75 12.06
C ASP A 86 10.24 -4.19 12.57
N LEU A 87 9.99 -5.18 11.70
CA LEU A 87 10.04 -6.60 12.08
C LEU A 87 11.42 -7.03 12.57
N GLU A 88 12.49 -6.52 11.97
CA GLU A 88 13.85 -6.84 12.42
C GLU A 88 14.17 -6.19 13.77
N ARG A 89 13.70 -4.95 13.98
CA ARG A 89 13.82 -4.26 15.27
C ARG A 89 13.07 -5.00 16.38
N GLU A 90 11.82 -5.38 16.14
CA GLU A 90 11.01 -6.14 17.09
C GLU A 90 11.68 -7.47 17.47
N ARG A 91 12.24 -8.19 16.48
CA ARG A 91 12.97 -9.45 16.74
C ARG A 91 14.19 -9.23 17.63
N PHE A 92 14.91 -8.13 17.42
CA PHE A 92 16.05 -7.77 18.24
C PHE A 92 15.62 -7.40 19.67
N GLU A 93 14.56 -6.61 19.82
CA GLU A 93 13.99 -6.22 21.11
C GLU A 93 13.49 -7.46 21.88
N LEU A 94 12.75 -8.36 21.24
CA LEU A 94 12.31 -9.65 21.82
C LEU A 94 13.49 -10.53 22.27
N ALA A 95 14.61 -10.51 21.55
CA ALA A 95 15.78 -11.31 21.89
C ALA A 95 16.65 -10.69 23.00
N THR A 96 16.68 -9.37 23.11
CA THR A 96 17.62 -8.64 23.99
C THR A 96 16.98 -8.02 25.22
N ALA A 97 15.66 -7.79 25.22
CA ALA A 97 14.91 -7.17 26.31
C ALA A 97 13.53 -7.83 26.55
N PRO A 98 13.45 -9.15 26.75
CA PRO A 98 12.17 -9.87 26.81
C PRO A 98 11.27 -9.41 27.97
N GLU A 99 11.81 -9.03 29.13
CA GLU A 99 11.01 -8.47 30.23
C GLU A 99 10.39 -7.12 29.88
N ALA A 100 11.09 -6.28 29.10
CA ALA A 100 10.57 -4.98 28.67
C ALA A 100 9.44 -5.17 27.65
N GLU A 101 9.65 -6.04 26.66
CA GLU A 101 8.63 -6.41 25.67
C GLU A 101 7.39 -7.03 26.30
N PHE A 102 7.56 -7.86 27.32
CA PHE A 102 6.42 -8.40 28.08
C PHE A 102 5.63 -7.28 28.78
N GLN A 103 6.29 -6.28 29.36
CA GLN A 103 5.59 -5.14 29.96
C GLN A 103 4.89 -4.27 28.91
N GLU A 104 5.48 -4.09 27.73
CA GLU A 104 4.83 -3.42 26.60
C GLU A 104 3.57 -4.16 26.17
N LEU A 105 3.64 -5.49 26.01
CA LEU A 105 2.50 -6.32 25.65
C LEU A 105 1.38 -6.25 26.70
N VAL A 106 1.73 -6.29 27.99
CA VAL A 106 0.78 -6.09 29.09
C VAL A 106 0.09 -4.73 28.96
N SER A 107 0.84 -3.66 28.69
CA SER A 107 0.27 -2.32 28.48
C SER A 107 -0.70 -2.29 27.30
N ILE A 108 -0.34 -2.92 26.17
CA ILE A 108 -1.22 -3.01 24.99
C ILE A 108 -2.54 -3.70 25.33
N TYR A 109 -2.52 -4.77 26.13
CA TYR A 109 -3.74 -5.45 26.55
C TYR A 109 -4.56 -4.63 27.55
N GLU A 110 -3.91 -3.90 28.46
CA GLU A 110 -4.57 -2.96 29.36
C GLU A 110 -5.30 -1.84 28.57
N ASP A 111 -4.64 -1.27 27.56
CA ASP A 111 -5.23 -0.25 26.68
C ASP A 111 -6.41 -0.77 25.85
N ARG A 112 -6.40 -2.08 25.54
CA ARG A 112 -7.52 -2.78 24.89
C ARG A 112 -8.64 -3.17 25.87
N GLY A 113 -8.50 -2.87 27.16
CA GLY A 113 -9.53 -3.01 28.18
C GLY A 113 -9.40 -4.21 29.11
N LEU A 114 -8.28 -4.96 29.08
CA LEU A 114 -8.03 -6.03 30.04
C LEU A 114 -7.59 -5.44 31.38
N SER A 115 -8.00 -6.06 32.49
CA SER A 115 -7.39 -5.75 33.80
C SER A 115 -5.94 -6.22 33.84
N ARG A 116 -5.04 -5.50 34.52
CA ARG A 116 -3.64 -5.90 34.76
C ARG A 116 -3.45 -7.39 35.06
N ALA A 117 -4.25 -7.92 35.99
CA ALA A 117 -4.16 -9.30 36.45
C ALA A 117 -4.42 -10.31 35.32
N LEU A 118 -5.31 -9.97 34.37
CA LEU A 118 -5.60 -10.80 33.19
C LEU A 118 -4.56 -10.58 32.08
N ALA A 119 -4.13 -9.33 31.86
CA ALA A 119 -3.11 -8.98 30.87
C ALA A 119 -1.75 -9.66 31.14
N LEU A 120 -1.41 -9.95 32.41
CA LEU A 120 -0.22 -10.70 32.80
C LEU A 120 -0.28 -12.21 32.53
N GLN A 121 -1.45 -12.76 32.16
CA GLN A 121 -1.68 -14.20 32.00
C GLN A 121 -1.81 -14.65 30.54
N VAL A 122 -1.88 -13.72 29.60
CA VAL A 122 -2.02 -13.95 28.15
C VAL A 122 -0.77 -13.49 27.41
#